data_AF-A0A7V2N2K0-F1
#
_entry.id   AF-A0A7V2N2K0-F1
#
_cell.length_a   1.000
_cell.length_b   1.000
_cell.length_c   1.000
_cell.angle_alpha   90.00
_cell.angle_beta   90.00
_cell.angle_gamma   90.00
#
_symmetry.space_group_name_H-M   'P 1'
#
loop_
_entity.id
_entity.type
_entity.pdbx_description
1 polymer ?
#
loop_
_entity_poly.entity_id
_entity_poly.type
_entity_poly.pdbx_seq_one_letter_code
_entity_poly.pdbx_strand_id
1 'polypeptide(L)' 'LDPAQMPAVLVAGHGPFTWGPTAAKAVEAMVVLEEVARMALGTIQIEPNAKGIHESLLNKHYFRKHGEGAYYGQA' A
#
# COMPACT_ATOMS: atom_id res chain seq x y z
N LEU A 1 -14.44 3.01 1.74
CA LEU A 1 -13.09 2.51 2.08
C LEU A 1 -13.28 1.27 2.94
N ASP A 2 -12.71 0.14 2.54
CA ASP A 2 -12.66 -1.05 3.39
C ASP A 2 -11.32 -1.05 4.15
N PRO A 3 -11.33 -0.93 5.49
CA PRO A 3 -10.12 -0.95 6.30
C PRO A 3 -9.28 -2.22 6.14
N ALA A 4 -9.89 -3.35 5.75
CA ALA A 4 -9.15 -4.58 5.49
C ALA A 4 -8.34 -4.50 4.18
N GLN A 5 -8.81 -3.73 3.20
CA GLN A 5 -8.12 -3.54 1.91
C GLN A 5 -7.11 -2.38 1.92
N MET A 6 -7.32 -1.40 2.81
CA MET A 6 -6.46 -0.22 2.96
C MET A 6 -6.01 -0.07 4.42
N PRO A 7 -4.94 -0.76 4.86
CA PRO A 7 -4.54 -0.86 6.27
C PRO A 7 -3.75 0.36 6.80
N ALA A 8 -3.92 1.52 6.17
CA ALA A 8 -3.13 2.72 6.44
C ALA A 8 -3.89 4.00 6.08
N VAL A 9 -3.63 5.07 6.82
CA VAL A 9 -4.10 6.43 6.50
C VAL A 9 -3.06 7.46 6.92
N LEU A 10 -3.02 8.58 6.19
CA LEU A 10 -2.26 9.76 6.56
C LEU A 10 -3.21 10.81 7.15
N VAL A 11 -2.92 11.27 8.36
CA VAL A 11 -3.68 12.34 9.01
C VAL A 11 -2.96 13.66 8.75
N ALA A 12 -3.63 14.57 8.03
CA ALA A 12 -3.09 15.88 7.69
C ALA A 12 -2.69 16.67 8.95
N GLY A 13 -1.49 17.28 8.92
CA GLY A 13 -0.93 18.00 10.07
C GLY A 13 -0.47 17.10 11.22
N HIS A 14 -0.45 15.78 11.04
CA HIS A 14 -0.03 14.83 12.07
C HIS A 14 0.93 13.77 11.54
N GLY A 15 0.43 12.65 11.03
CA GLY A 15 1.25 11.52 10.67
C GLY A 15 0.46 10.29 10.23
N PRO A 16 1.17 9.18 9.95
CA PRO A 16 0.56 7.92 9.54
C PRO A 16 -0.09 7.17 10.70
N PHE A 17 -1.18 6.47 10.41
CA PHE A 17 -1.77 5.45 11.27
C PHE A 17 -1.99 4.18 10.46
N THR A 18 -1.67 3.02 11.05
CA THR A 18 -1.85 1.71 10.42
C THR A 18 -2.56 0.73 11.34
N TRP A 19 -3.15 -0.31 10.75
CA TRP A 19 -3.86 -1.35 11.47
C TRP A 19 -3.68 -2.70 10.77
N GLY A 20 -4.06 -3.77 11.48
CA GLY A 20 -3.97 -5.14 10.98
C GLY A 20 -4.61 -6.12 11.97
N PRO A 21 -4.78 -7.39 11.58
CA PRO A 21 -5.40 -8.41 12.43
C PRO A 21 -4.56 -8.75 13.67
N THR A 22 -3.28 -8.40 13.66
CA THR A 22 -2.38 -8.53 14.81
C THR A 22 -1.50 -7.29 14.92
N ALA A 23 -0.94 -7.03 16.10
CA ALA A 23 0.01 -5.94 16.30
C ALA A 23 1.20 -6.04 15.32
N ALA A 24 1.73 -7.24 15.09
CA ALA A 24 2.80 -7.47 14.13
C ALA A 24 2.40 -7.08 12.69
N LYS A 25 1.17 -7.39 12.27
CA LYS A 25 0.66 -6.99 10.95
C LYS A 25 0.41 -5.48 10.81
N ALA A 26 0.00 -4.81 11.89
CA ALA A 26 -0.11 -3.35 11.90
C ALA A 26 1.27 -2.68 11.75
N VAL A 27 2.31 -3.23 12.39
CA VAL A 27 3.69 -2.76 12.24
C VAL A 27 4.23 -3.04 10.84
N GLU A 28 3.96 -4.21 10.26
CA GLU A 28 4.33 -4.52 8.88
C GLU A 28 3.71 -3.52 7.89
N ALA A 29 2.42 -3.17 8.08
CA ALA A 29 1.76 -2.14 7.28
C ALA A 29 2.42 -0.76 7.43
N MET A 30 2.89 -0.39 8.64
CA MET A 30 3.61 0.88 8.87
C MET A 30 4.94 0.91 8.11
N VAL A 31 5.72 -0.17 8.17
CA VAL A 31 7.00 -0.26 7.44
C VAL A 31 6.76 -0.16 5.93
N VAL A 32 5.75 -0.85 5.40
CA VAL A 32 5.40 -0.76 3.98
C VAL A 32 4.96 0.65 3.60
N LEU A 33 4.13 1.30 4.42
CA LEU A 33 3.66 2.68 4.20
C LEU A 33 4.83 3.66 4.11
N GLU A 34 5.80 3.57 5.01
CA GLU A 34 6.99 4.44 5.01
C GLU A 34 7.82 4.23 3.74
N GLU A 35 8.07 2.98 3.34
CA GLU A 35 8.84 2.69 2.12
C GLU A 35 8.15 3.21 0.85
N VAL A 36 6.83 3.03 0.72
CA VAL A 36 6.10 3.55 -0.44
C VAL A 36 6.00 5.07 -0.41
N ALA A 37 5.88 5.71 0.76
CA ALA A 37 5.89 7.16 0.88
C ALA A 37 7.23 7.76 0.45
N ARG A 38 8.35 7.16 0.89
CA ARG A 38 9.71 7.54 0.48
C ARG A 38 9.92 7.39 -1.03
N MET A 39 9.48 6.27 -1.61
CA MET A 39 9.54 6.07 -3.07
C MET A 39 8.67 7.07 -3.82
N ALA A 40 7.44 7.32 -3.36
CA ALA A 40 6.53 8.28 -3.98
C ALA A 40 7.08 9.70 -3.96
N LEU A 41 7.70 10.13 -2.85
CA LEU A 41 8.39 11.42 -2.77
C LEU A 41 9.49 11.53 -3.84
N GLY A 42 10.34 10.50 -3.96
CA GLY A 42 11.38 10.46 -4.99
C GLY A 42 10.81 10.48 -6.42
N THR A 43 9.72 9.75 -6.67
CA THR A 43 9.03 9.76 -7.97
C THR A 43 8.52 11.15 -8.34
N ILE A 44 7.84 11.84 -7.41
CA ILE A 44 7.29 13.18 -7.65
C ILE A 44 8.40 14.23 -7.82
N GLN A 45 9.54 14.06 -7.14
CA GLN A 45 10.70 14.92 -7.32
C GLN A 45 11.33 14.77 -8.72
N ILE A 46 11.29 13.58 -9.32
CA ILE A 46 11.82 13.30 -10.65
C ILE A 46 10.82 13.70 -11.75
N GLU A 47 9.56 13.34 -11.59
CA GLU A 47 8.48 13.59 -12.55
C GLU A 47 7.24 14.10 -11.78
N PRO A 48 7.05 15.44 -11.69
CA PRO A 48 5.95 16.03 -10.92
C PRO A 48 4.55 15.62 -11.39
N ASN A 49 4.41 15.19 -12.65
CA ASN A 49 3.13 14.75 -13.22
C ASN A 49 3.04 13.21 -13.32
N ALA A 50 3.88 12.48 -12.59
CA ALA A 50 3.88 11.03 -12.59
C ALA A 50 2.48 10.51 -12.23
N LYS A 51 1.96 9.62 -13.06
CA LYS A 51 0.68 8.96 -12.81
C LYS A 51 0.90 7.69 -12.00
N GLY A 52 -0.12 7.29 -11.25
CA GLY A 52 -0.14 5.99 -10.60
C GLY A 52 -0.02 4.84 -11.58
N ILE A 53 0.29 3.66 -11.06
CA ILE A 53 0.30 2.41 -11.84
C ILE A 53 -1.06 2.16 -12.49
N HIS A 54 -1.08 1.49 -13.64
CA HIS A 54 -2.34 1.10 -14.28
C HIS A 54 -3.22 0.29 -13.33
N GLU A 55 -4.52 0.61 -13.31
CA GLU A 55 -5.50 0.00 -12.41
C GLU A 55 -5.57 -1.53 -12.57
N SER A 56 -5.47 -2.04 -13.80
CA SER A 56 -5.43 -3.48 -14.06
C SER A 56 -4.25 -4.17 -13.36
N LEU A 57 -3.10 -3.51 -13.31
CA LEU A 57 -1.91 -4.01 -12.65
C LEU A 57 -2.04 -3.89 -11.13
N LEU A 58 -2.55 -2.76 -10.63
CA LEU A 58 -2.86 -2.59 -9.20
C LEU A 58 -3.77 -3.71 -8.69
N ASN A 59 -4.89 -3.92 -9.39
CA ASN A 59 -5.87 -4.96 -9.07
C ASN A 59 -5.23 -6.36 -9.12
N LYS A 60 -4.44 -6.66 -10.16
CA LYS A 60 -3.71 -7.93 -10.26
C LYS A 60 -2.81 -8.16 -9.04
N HIS A 61 -2.03 -7.16 -8.63
CA HIS A 61 -1.12 -7.30 -7.48
C HIS A 61 -1.86 -7.44 -6.15
N TYR A 62 -2.96 -6.72 -5.97
CA TYR A 62 -3.79 -6.78 -4.75
C TYR A 62 -4.51 -8.14 -4.65
N PHE A 63 -5.30 -8.51 -5.66
CA PHE A 63 -6.09 -9.75 -5.64
C PHE A 63 -5.22 -11.01 -5.66
N ARG A 64 -3.98 -10.95 -6.15
CA ARG A 64 -3.01 -12.05 -6.00
C ARG A 64 -2.80 -12.48 -4.55
N LYS A 65 -2.86 -11.55 -3.59
CA LYS A 65 -2.64 -11.83 -2.16
C LYS A 65 -3.93 -11.88 -1.34
N HIS A 66 -4.99 -11.23 -1.81
CA HIS A 66 -6.21 -10.98 -1.02
C HIS A 66 -7.52 -11.43 -1.69
N GLY A 67 -7.47 -12.06 -2.87
CA GLY A 67 -8.65 -12.56 -3.59
C GLY A 67 -8.94 -14.05 -3.38
N GLU A 68 -10.10 -14.51 -3.87
CA GLU A 68 -10.46 -15.92 -3.99
C GLU A 68 -9.45 -16.63 -4.92
N GLY A 69 -8.51 -17.40 -4.35
CA GLY A 69 -7.39 -18.00 -5.09
C GLY A 69 -6.02 -17.34 -4.86
N ALA A 70 -5.85 -16.60 -3.77
CA ALA A 70 -4.58 -15.99 -3.40
C ALA A 70 -3.41 -16.99 -3.43
N TYR A 71 -2.32 -16.62 -4.10
CA TYR A 71 -1.11 -17.43 -4.22
C TYR A 71 0.15 -16.57 -3.99
N TYR A 72 1.22 -17.20 -3.52
CA TYR A 72 2.51 -16.54 -3.29
C TYR A 72 3.53 -17.01 -4.34
N GLY A 73 4.02 -16.12 -5.20
CA GLY A 73 5.00 -16.44 -6.24
C GLY A 73 4.55 -16.05 -7.66
N GLN A 74 5.21 -16.62 -8.67
CA GLN A 74 4.66 -16.68 -10.03
C GLN A 74 3.99 -18.04 -10.17
N ALA A 75 2.67 -18.04 -10.32
CA ALA A 75 1.92 -19.19 -10.80
C ALA A 75 1.79 -19.06 -12.32
#